data_AF-A0A7J9ZG92-F1
#
_entry.id   AF-A0A7J9ZG92-F1
#
_cell.length_a   1.000
_cell.length_b   1.000
_cell.length_c   1.000
_cell.angle_alpha   90.00
_cell.angle_beta   90.00
_cell.angle_gamma   90.00
#
_symmetry.space_group_name_H-M   'P 1'
#
loop_
_entity.id
_entity.type
_entity.pdbx_description
1 polymer ?
#
loop_
_entity_poly.entity_id
_entity_poly.type
_entity_poly.pdbx_seq_one_letter_code
_entity_poly.pdbx_strand_id
1 'polypeptide(L)'
;MALPEDDERPLTQAEIDAFRRDDLFIRPDEVGPDFHPRLTNISVGFTMKGIARALNPAPVEYVAIDVREDDDHIKEALAIHKWNQVWEFAQFRRRYFDEDELPEQMARIADLGDLNVCFVPRTVSRYHEYTPLLYLLPATTLERFGLPLFRAGQWPYGIGGTDVDRYLPADFEGRLGRAWAWTVWPHLNSGSGPAAFSKDDPIKLLAHNLDFWVPAVTEVIQQTLRGFPEVDEGVESGPVELVDGSLLEGAVAANPRIGGPIWMGAAEAAEKVAETVAAADATGQLRGILDAVKSNRVQDDFSPRWSFAREDFERRLYSKRSKVSVKFVELTDTIPVQGPDSEVIGKLITNDFLAMLDGRNQEIVVLLNSGVTSRTEIAQILGYANHSAVSKRLDRIRQQAAEFFGLD
;
A
#
# COMPACT_ATOMS: atom_id res chain seq x y z
N MET A 1 13.49 17.24 -28.64
CA MET A 1 14.81 17.87 -28.87
C MET A 1 15.45 17.16 -30.06
N ALA A 2 15.88 17.88 -31.10
CA ALA A 2 16.59 17.24 -32.22
C ALA A 2 17.96 16.77 -31.70
N LEU A 3 18.30 15.50 -31.92
CA LEU A 3 19.61 14.96 -31.60
C LEU A 3 20.67 15.74 -32.42
N PRO A 4 21.80 16.15 -31.83
CA PRO A 4 22.89 16.74 -32.59
C PRO A 4 23.39 15.73 -33.62
N GLU A 5 23.58 16.15 -34.88
CA GLU A 5 24.10 15.34 -36.00
C GLU A 5 25.59 14.96 -35.85
N ASP A 6 26.12 14.83 -34.64
CA ASP A 6 27.53 14.52 -34.37
C ASP A 6 27.63 13.32 -33.42
N ASP A 7 27.63 12.12 -34.00
CA ASP A 7 27.31 10.82 -33.40
C ASP A 7 28.39 10.21 -32.49
N GLU A 8 29.42 10.96 -32.09
CA GLU A 8 30.59 10.39 -31.38
C GLU A 8 31.02 11.08 -30.07
N ARG A 9 30.40 12.21 -29.67
CA ARG A 9 30.72 12.79 -28.35
C ARG A 9 29.89 12.12 -27.24
N PRO A 10 30.51 11.69 -26.13
CA PRO A 10 29.74 11.25 -24.98
C PRO A 10 28.86 12.41 -24.48
N LEU A 11 27.59 12.10 -24.18
CA LEU A 11 26.65 13.07 -23.63
C LEU A 11 27.19 13.65 -22.33
N THR A 12 27.06 14.96 -22.17
CA THR A 12 27.38 15.60 -20.89
C THR A 12 26.35 15.21 -19.83
N GLN A 13 26.71 15.28 -18.54
CA GLN A 13 25.77 14.99 -17.45
C GLN A 13 24.50 15.85 -17.53
N ALA A 14 24.62 17.12 -17.94
CA ALA A 14 23.47 18.01 -18.11
C ALA A 14 22.53 17.56 -19.23
N GLU A 15 23.05 16.99 -20.31
CA GLU A 15 22.25 16.44 -21.41
C GLU A 15 21.56 15.13 -21.00
N ILE A 16 22.25 14.28 -20.23
CA ILE A 16 21.68 13.06 -19.64
C ILE A 16 20.54 13.43 -18.69
N ASP A 17 20.75 14.40 -17.81
CA ASP A 17 19.73 14.86 -16.86
C ASP A 17 18.54 15.50 -17.58
N ALA A 18 18.78 16.29 -18.63
CA ALA A 18 17.71 16.86 -19.45
C ALA A 18 16.89 15.77 -20.15
N PHE A 19 17.55 14.74 -20.71
CA PHE A 19 16.88 13.60 -21.32
C PHE A 19 16.02 12.82 -20.31
N ARG A 20 16.58 12.54 -19.13
CA ARG A 20 15.85 11.86 -18.03
C ARG A 20 14.64 12.67 -17.57
N ARG A 21 14.73 14.00 -17.51
CA ARG A 21 13.59 14.87 -17.15
C ARG A 21 12.52 14.88 -18.24
N ASP A 22 12.89 14.95 -19.51
CA ASP A 22 11.94 14.92 -20.63
C ASP A 22 11.19 13.57 -20.73
N ASP A 23 11.82 12.48 -20.28
CA ASP A 23 11.21 11.14 -20.21
C ASP A 23 10.24 11.00 -19.02
N LEU A 24 10.64 11.47 -17.83
CA LEU A 24 9.82 11.36 -16.61
C LEU A 24 8.62 12.31 -16.58
N PHE A 25 8.79 13.55 -17.04
CA PHE A 25 7.80 14.61 -16.89
C PHE A 25 7.05 14.89 -18.18
N ILE A 26 5.75 15.16 -18.05
CA ILE A 26 4.96 15.69 -19.15
C ILE A 26 5.18 17.19 -19.26
N ARG A 27 5.27 17.68 -20.50
CA ARG A 27 5.36 19.12 -20.74
C ARG A 27 3.98 19.76 -20.50
N PRO A 28 3.88 20.95 -19.88
CA PRO A 28 2.58 21.56 -19.55
C PRO A 28 1.64 21.73 -20.75
N ASP A 29 2.17 21.94 -21.94
CA ASP A 29 1.42 22.06 -23.20
C ASP A 29 0.94 20.71 -23.77
N GLU A 30 1.47 19.59 -23.28
CA GLU A 30 1.05 18.22 -23.64
C GLU A 30 -0.03 17.66 -22.69
N VAL A 31 -0.36 18.37 -21.62
CA VAL A 31 -1.33 17.92 -20.61
C VAL A 31 -2.76 18.01 -21.15
N GLY A 32 -3.30 16.88 -21.57
CA GLY A 32 -4.72 16.74 -21.95
C GLY A 32 -5.53 16.04 -20.85
N PRO A 33 -6.76 16.52 -20.51
CA PRO A 33 -7.61 15.88 -19.51
C PRO A 33 -8.06 14.47 -19.90
N ASP A 34 -8.04 14.14 -21.20
CA ASP A 34 -8.38 12.81 -21.71
C ASP A 34 -7.20 11.83 -21.64
N PHE A 35 -5.98 12.33 -21.42
CA PHE A 35 -4.75 11.53 -21.43
C PHE A 35 -4.03 11.48 -20.08
N HIS A 36 -4.20 12.51 -19.25
CA HIS A 36 -3.61 12.60 -17.91
C HIS A 36 -4.71 12.74 -16.83
N PRO A 37 -4.58 12.02 -15.70
CA PRO A 37 -3.47 11.15 -15.33
C PRO A 37 -3.62 9.75 -15.94
N ARG A 38 -2.52 8.97 -15.91
CA ARG A 38 -2.46 7.67 -16.60
C ARG A 38 -1.61 6.67 -15.83
N LEU A 39 -2.11 5.46 -15.72
CA LEU A 39 -1.38 4.28 -15.26
C LEU A 39 -1.56 3.14 -16.25
N THR A 40 -0.47 2.46 -16.60
CA THR A 40 -0.49 1.34 -17.55
C THR A 40 0.08 0.07 -16.93
N ASN A 41 -0.31 -1.06 -17.48
CA ASN A 41 0.34 -2.34 -17.27
C ASN A 41 0.99 -2.83 -18.57
N ILE A 42 2.14 -3.46 -18.40
CA ILE A 42 2.82 -4.23 -19.44
C ILE A 42 2.58 -5.71 -19.11
N SER A 43 2.13 -6.48 -20.09
CA SER A 43 1.73 -7.89 -19.92
C SER A 43 2.89 -8.83 -20.17
N VAL A 44 3.05 -9.89 -19.39
CA VAL A 44 4.05 -10.93 -19.68
C VAL A 44 3.75 -11.78 -20.92
N GLY A 45 2.58 -11.62 -21.55
CA GLY A 45 2.17 -12.41 -22.72
C GLY A 45 3.11 -12.29 -23.92
N PHE A 46 3.88 -11.21 -24.06
CA PHE A 46 4.90 -11.13 -25.12
C PHE A 46 6.18 -11.93 -24.81
N THR A 47 6.36 -12.38 -23.57
CA THR A 47 7.53 -13.16 -23.12
C THR A 47 7.19 -14.58 -22.65
N MET A 48 5.95 -14.82 -22.25
CA MET A 48 5.52 -16.07 -21.61
C MET A 48 4.30 -16.63 -22.33
N LYS A 49 4.33 -17.94 -22.58
CA LYS A 49 3.18 -18.65 -23.17
C LYS A 49 2.11 -19.00 -22.13
N GLY A 50 2.52 -19.24 -20.88
CA GLY A 50 1.61 -19.65 -19.82
C GLY A 50 2.09 -19.18 -18.47
N ILE A 51 1.15 -19.04 -17.54
CA ILE A 51 1.36 -18.60 -16.16
C ILE A 51 0.65 -19.56 -15.20
N ALA A 52 1.18 -19.70 -13.98
CA ALA A 52 0.46 -20.34 -12.89
C ALA A 52 -0.36 -19.27 -12.16
N ARG A 53 -1.63 -19.11 -12.54
CA ARG A 53 -2.49 -18.07 -12.00
C ARG A 53 -3.07 -18.50 -10.66
N ALA A 54 -2.89 -17.68 -9.62
CA ALA A 54 -3.50 -17.92 -8.32
C ALA A 54 -5.04 -17.78 -8.42
N LEU A 55 -5.77 -18.75 -7.86
CA LEU A 55 -7.23 -18.71 -7.79
C LEU A 55 -7.72 -17.68 -6.75
N ASN A 56 -7.04 -17.64 -5.61
CA ASN A 56 -7.28 -16.69 -4.53
C ASN A 56 -5.97 -15.95 -4.23
N PRO A 57 -5.66 -14.86 -4.96
CA PRO A 57 -4.46 -14.08 -4.70
C PRO A 57 -4.54 -13.41 -3.33
N ALA A 58 -3.49 -13.55 -2.52
CA ALA A 58 -3.36 -12.76 -1.29
C ALA A 58 -3.23 -11.26 -1.61
N PRO A 59 -3.47 -10.33 -0.67
CA PRO A 59 -3.15 -8.92 -0.86
C PRO A 59 -1.66 -8.72 -1.20
N VAL A 60 -1.35 -7.72 -2.02
CA VAL A 60 0.05 -7.41 -2.37
C VAL A 60 0.70 -6.60 -1.26
N GLU A 61 1.90 -7.03 -0.86
CA GLU A 61 2.77 -6.27 0.03
C GLU A 61 3.91 -5.64 -0.78
N TYR A 62 4.13 -4.33 -0.61
CA TYR A 62 5.26 -3.66 -1.24
C TYR A 62 6.49 -3.80 -0.37
N VAL A 63 7.59 -4.27 -0.94
CA VAL A 63 8.86 -4.38 -0.24
C VAL A 63 9.92 -3.55 -0.95
N ALA A 64 10.37 -2.50 -0.27
CA ALA A 64 11.42 -1.62 -0.75
C ALA A 64 12.80 -2.26 -0.50
N ILE A 65 13.57 -2.48 -1.58
CA ILE A 65 14.92 -3.04 -1.49
C ILE A 65 15.96 -2.03 -1.98
N ASP A 66 17.14 -2.07 -1.37
CA ASP A 66 18.24 -1.21 -1.77
C ASP A 66 18.84 -1.74 -3.07
N VAL A 67 18.71 -0.96 -4.14
CA VAL A 67 19.34 -1.26 -5.43
C VAL A 67 20.73 -0.64 -5.41
N ARG A 68 21.74 -1.47 -5.64
CA ARG A 68 23.15 -1.04 -5.64
C ARG A 68 23.38 -0.02 -6.75
N GLU A 69 24.32 0.90 -6.57
CA GLU A 69 24.71 1.88 -7.61
C GLU A 69 25.91 1.42 -8.46
N ASP A 70 26.36 0.17 -8.28
CA ASP A 70 27.48 -0.42 -9.00
C ASP A 70 27.07 -1.03 -10.37
N ASP A 71 28.00 -1.68 -11.05
CA ASP A 71 27.74 -2.29 -12.38
C ASP A 71 26.62 -3.35 -12.35
N ASP A 72 26.24 -3.87 -11.18
CA ASP A 72 25.18 -4.85 -11.01
C ASP A 72 23.78 -4.22 -10.81
N HIS A 73 23.66 -2.88 -10.74
CA HIS A 73 22.37 -2.18 -10.57
C HIS A 73 21.32 -2.57 -11.62
N ILE A 74 21.75 -2.78 -12.86
CA ILE A 74 20.86 -3.18 -13.97
C ILE A 74 20.33 -4.60 -13.75
N LYS A 75 21.15 -5.51 -13.21
CA LYS A 75 20.74 -6.89 -12.92
C LYS A 75 19.70 -6.92 -11.81
N GLU A 76 19.90 -6.15 -10.75
CA GLU A 76 18.93 -6.04 -9.66
C GLU A 76 17.61 -5.41 -10.15
N ALA A 77 17.67 -4.31 -10.91
CA ALA A 77 16.48 -3.70 -11.50
C ALA A 77 15.74 -4.67 -12.44
N LEU A 78 16.47 -5.47 -13.23
CA LEU A 78 15.90 -6.48 -14.11
C LEU A 78 15.25 -7.63 -13.31
N ALA A 79 15.86 -8.06 -12.21
CA ALA A 79 15.28 -9.08 -11.33
C ALA A 79 13.97 -8.60 -10.69
N ILE A 80 13.94 -7.37 -10.16
CA ILE A 80 12.72 -6.73 -9.65
C ILE A 80 11.64 -6.72 -10.74
N HIS A 81 12.00 -6.27 -11.95
CA HIS A 81 11.07 -6.22 -13.07
C HIS A 81 10.50 -7.61 -13.39
N LYS A 82 11.36 -8.62 -13.60
CA LYS A 82 10.93 -9.98 -13.88
C LYS A 82 9.98 -10.52 -12.82
N TRP A 83 10.34 -10.34 -11.54
CA TRP A 83 9.50 -10.75 -10.40
C TRP A 83 8.13 -10.08 -10.44
N ASN A 84 8.10 -8.77 -10.59
CA ASN A 84 6.86 -8.01 -10.58
C ASN A 84 5.98 -8.32 -11.80
N GLN A 85 6.56 -8.54 -12.97
CA GLN A 85 5.82 -8.76 -14.21
C GLN A 85 4.95 -10.02 -14.16
N VAL A 86 5.38 -11.08 -13.46
CA VAL A 86 4.56 -12.28 -13.21
C VAL A 86 3.54 -12.06 -12.07
N TRP A 87 2.91 -10.89 -12.03
CA TRP A 87 2.01 -10.50 -10.94
C TRP A 87 0.83 -11.47 -10.76
N GLU A 88 0.37 -12.11 -11.83
CA GLU A 88 -0.73 -13.08 -11.83
C GLU A 88 -0.43 -14.38 -11.04
N PHE A 89 0.86 -14.68 -10.79
CA PHE A 89 1.26 -15.77 -9.89
C PHE A 89 0.97 -15.46 -8.42
N ALA A 90 0.78 -14.18 -8.07
CA ALA A 90 0.53 -13.71 -6.70
C ALA A 90 1.53 -14.30 -5.69
N GLN A 91 1.05 -15.04 -4.68
CA GLN A 91 1.90 -15.66 -3.67
C GLN A 91 2.85 -16.75 -4.21
N PHE A 92 2.60 -17.29 -5.40
CA PHE A 92 3.39 -18.40 -5.97
C PHE A 92 4.57 -17.93 -6.85
N ARG A 93 4.89 -16.63 -6.88
CA ARG A 93 5.97 -16.09 -7.73
C ARG A 93 7.32 -16.79 -7.52
N ARG A 94 7.67 -17.14 -6.28
CA ARG A 94 8.91 -17.87 -5.96
C ARG A 94 9.08 -19.16 -6.78
N ARG A 95 7.97 -19.82 -7.14
CA ARG A 95 7.97 -21.09 -7.89
C ARG A 95 8.36 -20.93 -9.36
N TYR A 96 8.40 -19.69 -9.87
CA TYR A 96 8.81 -19.39 -11.24
C TYR A 96 10.32 -19.19 -11.38
N PHE A 97 11.01 -18.79 -10.30
CA PHE A 97 12.43 -18.44 -10.32
C PHE A 97 13.31 -19.58 -9.80
N ASP A 98 14.45 -19.80 -10.46
CA ASP A 98 15.51 -20.67 -9.94
C ASP A 98 16.30 -19.98 -8.80
N GLU A 99 17.00 -20.75 -7.98
CA GLU A 99 17.73 -20.26 -6.78
C GLU A 99 18.79 -19.19 -7.11
N ASP A 100 19.37 -19.23 -8.31
CA ASP A 100 20.45 -18.33 -8.75
C ASP A 100 19.97 -17.14 -9.60
N GLU A 101 18.66 -17.04 -9.87
CA GLU A 101 18.11 -15.93 -10.66
C GLU A 101 17.78 -14.67 -9.84
N LEU A 102 17.67 -14.80 -8.51
CA LEU A 102 17.29 -13.71 -7.63
C LEU A 102 18.50 -13.11 -6.88
N PRO A 103 18.63 -11.76 -6.84
CA PRO A 103 19.56 -11.10 -5.94
C PRO A 103 19.34 -11.53 -4.48
N GLU A 104 20.41 -11.57 -3.69
CA GLU A 104 20.38 -12.09 -2.31
C GLU A 104 19.25 -11.49 -1.45
N GLN A 105 19.04 -10.17 -1.54
CA GLN A 105 17.97 -9.50 -0.79
C GLN A 105 16.57 -10.02 -1.15
N MET A 106 16.31 -10.22 -2.44
CA MET A 106 15.03 -10.76 -2.93
C MET A 106 14.89 -12.24 -2.58
N ALA A 107 15.96 -13.03 -2.76
CA ALA A 107 15.97 -14.45 -2.45
C ALA A 107 15.62 -14.70 -0.97
N ARG A 108 16.22 -13.96 -0.03
CA ARG A 108 15.91 -14.08 1.40
C ARG A 108 14.43 -13.89 1.74
N ILE A 109 13.75 -13.01 1.02
CA ILE A 109 12.31 -12.74 1.21
C ILE A 109 11.48 -13.81 0.51
N ALA A 110 11.86 -14.17 -0.72
CA ALA A 110 11.17 -15.16 -1.52
C ALA A 110 11.26 -16.57 -0.90
N ASP A 111 12.32 -16.87 -0.15
CA ASP A 111 12.51 -18.13 0.56
C ASP A 111 11.73 -18.23 1.88
N LEU A 112 11.05 -17.16 2.32
CA LEU A 112 10.13 -17.21 3.46
C LEU A 112 8.84 -17.98 3.14
N GLY A 113 8.58 -18.26 1.87
CA GLY A 113 7.47 -19.09 1.40
C GLY A 113 6.63 -18.38 0.34
N ASP A 114 5.39 -18.84 0.21
CA ASP A 114 4.45 -18.30 -0.78
C ASP A 114 3.89 -16.94 -0.28
N LEU A 115 4.60 -15.85 -0.59
CA LEU A 115 4.25 -14.47 -0.23
C LEU A 115 3.93 -13.64 -1.49
N ASN A 116 2.85 -12.85 -1.45
CA ASN A 116 2.48 -11.97 -2.57
C ASN A 116 3.19 -10.60 -2.46
N VAL A 117 4.49 -10.59 -2.77
CA VAL A 117 5.33 -9.39 -2.65
C VAL A 117 5.53 -8.68 -3.99
N CYS A 118 5.40 -7.36 -4.02
CA CYS A 118 5.85 -6.49 -5.11
C CYS A 118 7.12 -5.78 -4.68
N PHE A 119 8.24 -6.04 -5.35
CA PHE A 119 9.50 -5.39 -5.03
C PHE A 119 9.58 -4.01 -5.68
N VAL A 120 10.09 -3.03 -4.96
CA VAL A 120 10.35 -1.69 -5.49
C VAL A 120 11.73 -1.20 -5.03
N PRO A 121 12.40 -0.34 -5.80
CA PRO A 121 13.61 0.31 -5.33
C PRO A 121 13.31 1.20 -4.13
N ARG A 122 14.14 1.11 -3.10
CA ARG A 122 14.07 2.05 -1.98
C ARG A 122 14.44 3.45 -2.47
N THR A 123 13.63 4.43 -2.07
CA THR A 123 13.85 5.86 -2.32
C THR A 123 13.61 6.61 -1.03
N VAL A 124 14.28 7.76 -0.87
CA VAL A 124 14.06 8.65 0.28
C VAL A 124 12.62 9.14 0.31
N SER A 125 12.03 9.41 -0.86
CA SER A 125 10.66 9.89 -0.96
C SER A 125 9.59 8.79 -0.90
N ARG A 126 9.97 7.51 -0.83
CA ARG A 126 9.07 6.35 -0.98
C ARG A 126 8.23 6.41 -2.27
N TYR A 127 8.76 7.03 -3.33
CA TYR A 127 8.00 7.33 -4.55
C TYR A 127 7.38 6.08 -5.17
N HIS A 128 8.16 5.01 -5.30
CA HIS A 128 7.71 3.78 -5.97
C HIS A 128 6.58 3.07 -5.23
N GLU A 129 6.51 3.21 -3.90
CA GLU A 129 5.45 2.66 -3.06
C GLU A 129 4.14 3.44 -3.26
N TYR A 130 4.22 4.76 -3.47
CA TYR A 130 3.07 5.65 -3.59
C TYR A 130 2.66 5.98 -5.03
N THR A 131 3.40 5.47 -6.03
CA THR A 131 3.12 5.59 -7.46
C THR A 131 1.63 5.39 -7.79
N PRO A 132 0.95 4.30 -7.35
CA PRO A 132 -0.48 4.11 -7.64
C PRO A 132 -1.39 5.29 -7.25
N LEU A 133 -1.12 5.94 -6.11
CA LEU A 133 -1.91 7.07 -5.62
C LEU A 133 -1.56 8.35 -6.38
N LEU A 134 -0.28 8.57 -6.66
CA LEU A 134 0.20 9.73 -7.42
C LEU A 134 -0.43 9.78 -8.82
N TYR A 135 -0.46 8.65 -9.52
CA TYR A 135 -0.98 8.55 -10.89
C TYR A 135 -2.50 8.54 -10.98
N LEU A 136 -3.23 8.73 -9.88
CA LEU A 136 -4.66 9.06 -9.87
C LEU A 136 -4.92 10.56 -9.80
N LEU A 137 -3.92 11.38 -9.46
CA LEU A 137 -4.11 12.79 -9.21
C LEU A 137 -4.18 13.59 -10.53
N PRO A 138 -5.24 14.39 -10.76
CA PRO A 138 -5.30 15.29 -11.89
C PRO A 138 -4.17 16.33 -11.86
N ALA A 139 -3.79 16.85 -13.03
CA ALA A 139 -2.72 17.85 -13.16
C ALA A 139 -2.96 19.09 -12.28
N THR A 140 -4.21 19.56 -12.22
CA THR A 140 -4.62 20.69 -11.37
C THR A 140 -4.38 20.43 -9.89
N THR A 141 -4.53 19.19 -9.43
CA THR A 141 -4.22 18.79 -8.05
C THR A 141 -2.71 18.73 -7.84
N LEU A 142 -1.96 18.11 -8.76
CA LEU A 142 -0.49 18.05 -8.69
C LEU A 142 0.12 19.46 -8.60
N GLU A 143 -0.26 20.36 -9.50
CA GLU A 143 0.20 21.75 -9.51
C GLU A 143 -0.13 22.48 -8.21
N ARG A 144 -1.36 22.33 -7.72
CA ARG A 144 -1.81 22.99 -6.49
C ARG A 144 -0.97 22.63 -5.27
N PHE A 145 -0.52 21.38 -5.18
CA PHE A 145 0.29 20.90 -4.07
C PHE A 145 1.79 20.94 -4.38
N GLY A 146 2.20 21.50 -5.53
CA GLY A 146 3.58 21.62 -5.95
C GLY A 146 4.26 20.26 -6.15
N LEU A 147 3.52 19.31 -6.72
CA LEU A 147 4.01 18.01 -7.16
C LEU A 147 4.35 18.06 -8.65
N PRO A 148 5.39 17.33 -9.13
CA PRO A 148 5.72 17.29 -10.54
C PRO A 148 4.61 16.65 -11.40
N LEU A 149 4.49 17.10 -12.65
CA LEU A 149 3.60 16.51 -13.64
C LEU A 149 4.31 15.34 -14.33
N PHE A 150 3.95 14.12 -13.97
CA PHE A 150 4.53 12.90 -14.55
C PHE A 150 3.82 12.49 -15.84
N ARG A 151 4.54 11.86 -16.77
CA ARG A 151 3.98 11.43 -18.06
C ARG A 151 2.97 10.29 -17.94
N ALA A 152 3.39 9.17 -17.38
CA ALA A 152 2.54 8.02 -17.08
C ALA A 152 3.23 7.16 -16.03
N GLY A 153 2.46 6.44 -15.25
CA GLY A 153 2.98 5.44 -14.33
C GLY A 153 2.84 4.05 -14.93
N GLN A 154 3.61 3.11 -14.39
CA GLN A 154 3.47 1.69 -14.70
C GLN A 154 3.21 0.92 -13.41
N TRP A 155 2.23 0.02 -13.43
CA TRP A 155 2.06 -0.98 -12.40
C TRP A 155 2.04 -2.41 -12.99
N PRO A 156 2.73 -3.37 -12.35
CA PRO A 156 3.64 -3.17 -11.23
C PRO A 156 4.93 -2.46 -11.69
N TYR A 157 5.77 -2.04 -10.73
CA TYR A 157 7.02 -1.34 -11.02
C TYR A 157 7.86 -2.13 -12.05
N GLY A 158 8.36 -1.42 -13.06
CA GLY A 158 9.09 -1.95 -14.20
C GLY A 158 10.61 -1.76 -14.11
N ILE A 159 11.27 -1.53 -15.25
CA ILE A 159 12.66 -1.06 -15.27
C ILE A 159 12.62 0.46 -15.47
N GLY A 160 13.12 1.23 -14.49
CA GLY A 160 13.33 2.68 -14.65
C GLY A 160 13.25 3.49 -13.36
N GLY A 161 13.82 4.70 -13.36
CA GLY A 161 13.56 5.71 -12.33
C GLY A 161 14.16 5.45 -10.94
N THR A 162 15.26 4.70 -10.82
CA THR A 162 15.96 4.50 -9.53
C THR A 162 16.43 5.81 -8.89
N ASP A 163 16.62 6.86 -9.69
CA ASP A 163 17.14 8.16 -9.27
C ASP A 163 16.08 9.28 -9.27
N VAL A 164 14.80 8.90 -9.11
CA VAL A 164 13.67 9.84 -9.15
C VAL A 164 13.74 10.90 -8.04
N ASP A 165 14.33 10.56 -6.89
CA ASP A 165 14.49 11.45 -5.74
C ASP A 165 15.17 12.78 -6.10
N ARG A 166 16.09 12.80 -7.06
CA ARG A 166 16.78 14.02 -7.51
C ARG A 166 15.84 15.07 -8.09
N TYR A 167 14.66 14.66 -8.53
CA TYR A 167 13.68 15.53 -9.18
C TYR A 167 12.45 15.80 -8.30
N LEU A 168 12.38 15.17 -7.13
CA LEU A 168 11.25 15.31 -6.21
C LEU A 168 11.52 16.41 -5.19
N PRO A 169 10.46 17.11 -4.72
CA PRO A 169 10.60 18.02 -3.60
C PRO A 169 10.99 17.24 -2.33
N ALA A 170 11.80 17.85 -1.46
CA ALA A 170 12.25 17.22 -0.22
C ALA A 170 11.10 16.79 0.72
N ASP A 171 9.94 17.45 0.63
CA ASP A 171 8.71 17.11 1.37
C ASP A 171 7.67 16.36 0.51
N PHE A 172 8.12 15.58 -0.49
CA PHE A 172 7.27 14.87 -1.46
C PHE A 172 6.14 14.09 -0.80
N GLU A 173 6.44 13.22 0.16
CA GLU A 173 5.45 12.40 0.86
C GLU A 173 4.37 13.27 1.52
N GLY A 174 4.78 14.35 2.20
CA GLY A 174 3.85 15.30 2.81
C GLY A 174 2.99 16.04 1.80
N ARG A 175 3.52 16.40 0.62
CA ARG A 175 2.75 17.02 -0.47
C ARG A 175 1.75 16.03 -1.06
N LEU A 176 2.18 14.79 -1.31
CA LEU A 176 1.34 13.73 -1.83
C LEU A 176 0.21 13.38 -0.86
N GLY A 177 0.50 13.27 0.44
CA GLY A 177 -0.51 13.07 1.48
C GLY A 177 -1.57 14.16 1.49
N ARG A 178 -1.18 15.44 1.38
CA ARG A 178 -2.13 16.57 1.28
C ARG A 178 -2.95 16.55 -0.01
N ALA A 179 -2.31 16.21 -1.14
CA ALA A 179 -2.95 16.14 -2.44
C ALA A 179 -3.96 14.99 -2.51
N TRP A 180 -3.59 13.83 -1.98
CA TRP A 180 -4.47 12.68 -1.85
C TRP A 180 -5.64 12.98 -0.91
N ALA A 181 -5.36 13.51 0.29
CA ALA A 181 -6.40 13.91 1.24
C ALA A 181 -7.41 14.87 0.61
N TRP A 182 -6.95 15.85 -0.16
CA TRP A 182 -7.81 16.77 -0.90
C TRP A 182 -8.73 16.05 -1.89
N THR A 183 -8.19 15.07 -2.62
CA THR A 183 -8.91 14.28 -3.63
C THR A 183 -9.96 13.36 -3.00
N VAL A 184 -9.63 12.64 -1.92
CA VAL A 184 -10.57 11.69 -1.29
C VAL A 184 -11.57 12.33 -0.34
N TRP A 185 -11.28 13.53 0.17
CA TRP A 185 -12.12 14.20 1.18
C TRP A 185 -13.62 14.25 0.86
N PRO A 186 -14.06 14.58 -0.37
CA PRO A 186 -15.48 14.61 -0.70
C PRO A 186 -16.19 13.26 -0.48
N HIS A 187 -15.46 12.15 -0.57
CA HIS A 187 -15.99 10.81 -0.32
C HIS A 187 -16.05 10.45 1.17
N LEU A 188 -15.19 11.05 1.98
CA LEU A 188 -15.14 10.82 3.43
C LEU A 188 -16.14 11.70 4.19
N ASN A 189 -16.22 12.98 3.80
CA ASN A 189 -16.96 14.01 4.50
C ASN A 189 -17.39 15.16 3.57
N SER A 190 -18.45 14.93 2.80
CA SER A 190 -18.97 15.86 1.78
C SER A 190 -19.62 17.14 2.35
N GLY A 191 -20.05 17.14 3.61
CA GLY A 191 -20.80 18.27 4.21
C GLY A 191 -19.95 19.43 4.71
N SER A 192 -18.65 19.24 4.92
CA SER A 192 -17.74 20.30 5.37
C SER A 192 -16.33 20.01 4.90
N GLY A 193 -15.65 21.01 4.36
CA GLY A 193 -14.27 20.87 3.88
C GLY A 193 -13.26 20.56 5.00
N PRO A 194 -12.04 20.11 4.66
CA PRO A 194 -11.03 19.69 5.64
C PRO A 194 -10.55 20.82 6.57
N ALA A 195 -10.73 22.08 6.14
CA ALA A 195 -10.42 23.26 6.95
C ALA A 195 -11.41 23.50 8.10
N ALA A 196 -12.55 22.81 8.12
CA ALA A 196 -13.51 22.84 9.23
C ALA A 196 -13.03 22.07 10.45
N PHE A 197 -12.09 21.14 10.26
CA PHE A 197 -11.60 20.21 11.27
C PHE A 197 -10.21 20.62 11.77
N SER A 198 -9.91 20.26 13.01
CA SER A 198 -8.58 20.47 13.60
C SER A 198 -7.53 19.69 12.81
N LYS A 199 -6.24 19.89 13.13
CA LYS A 199 -5.16 19.12 12.50
C LYS A 199 -5.13 17.67 13.01
N ASP A 200 -5.70 17.44 14.19
CA ASP A 200 -5.68 16.17 14.92
C ASP A 200 -6.99 15.37 14.72
N ASP A 201 -7.96 15.88 13.94
CA ASP A 201 -9.19 15.14 13.59
C ASP A 201 -8.83 13.80 12.93
N PRO A 202 -9.33 12.66 13.45
CA PRO A 202 -8.91 11.33 12.97
C PRO A 202 -9.22 11.08 11.50
N ILE A 203 -10.34 11.60 10.96
CA ILE A 203 -10.69 11.45 9.54
C ILE A 203 -9.71 12.21 8.67
N LYS A 204 -9.28 13.39 9.13
CA LYS A 204 -8.24 14.17 8.47
C LYS A 204 -6.91 13.45 8.50
N LEU A 205 -6.48 12.91 9.64
CA LEU A 205 -5.23 12.14 9.72
C LEU A 205 -5.26 10.92 8.78
N LEU A 206 -6.35 10.16 8.78
CA LEU A 206 -6.56 9.01 7.89
C LEU A 206 -6.50 9.41 6.41
N ALA A 207 -7.11 10.53 6.03
CA ALA A 207 -7.08 11.03 4.66
C ALA A 207 -5.66 11.34 4.16
N HIS A 208 -4.74 11.73 5.07
CA HIS A 208 -3.34 12.03 4.74
C HIS A 208 -2.43 10.78 4.79
N ASN A 209 -2.87 9.70 5.43
CA ASN A 209 -2.07 8.50 5.61
C ASN A 209 -2.04 7.67 4.32
N LEU A 210 -1.01 7.86 3.49
CA LEU A 210 -0.86 7.17 2.21
C LEU A 210 -0.80 5.65 2.36
N ASP A 211 -0.15 5.14 3.40
CA ASP A 211 -0.02 3.69 3.67
C ASP A 211 -1.38 3.02 3.89
N PHE A 212 -2.38 3.73 4.42
CA PHE A 212 -3.76 3.22 4.52
C PHE A 212 -4.41 3.03 3.13
N TRP A 213 -4.06 3.87 2.16
CA TRP A 213 -4.69 3.90 0.84
C TRP A 213 -3.99 3.02 -0.20
N VAL A 214 -2.69 2.75 -0.04
CA VAL A 214 -1.91 1.91 -0.97
C VAL A 214 -2.52 0.51 -1.18
N PRO A 215 -2.93 -0.23 -0.14
CA PRO A 215 -3.58 -1.53 -0.32
C PRO A 215 -4.87 -1.43 -1.13
N ALA A 216 -5.70 -0.42 -0.85
CA ALA A 216 -6.99 -0.23 -1.49
C ALA A 216 -6.84 0.10 -3.00
N VAL A 217 -5.94 1.01 -3.37
CA VAL A 217 -5.70 1.33 -4.78
C VAL A 217 -5.05 0.15 -5.52
N THR A 218 -4.20 -0.61 -4.84
CA THR A 218 -3.56 -1.80 -5.42
C THR A 218 -4.59 -2.89 -5.72
N GLU A 219 -5.58 -3.10 -4.84
CA GLU A 219 -6.69 -4.00 -5.12
C GLU A 219 -7.52 -3.52 -6.33
N VAL A 220 -7.80 -2.21 -6.44
CA VAL A 220 -8.49 -1.66 -7.61
C VAL A 220 -7.72 -1.89 -8.91
N ILE A 221 -6.39 -1.71 -8.87
CA ILE A 221 -5.51 -2.02 -10.00
C ILE A 221 -5.63 -3.49 -10.38
N GLN A 222 -5.48 -4.40 -9.42
CA GLN A 222 -5.56 -5.83 -9.70
C GLN A 222 -6.92 -6.27 -10.20
N GLN A 223 -8.02 -5.74 -9.65
CA GLN A 223 -9.37 -6.04 -10.13
C GLN A 223 -9.57 -5.56 -11.57
N THR A 224 -9.09 -4.36 -11.88
CA THR A 224 -9.13 -3.84 -13.25
C THR A 224 -8.37 -4.76 -14.20
N LEU A 225 -7.15 -5.16 -13.82
CA LEU A 225 -6.32 -6.06 -14.64
C LEU A 225 -6.90 -7.47 -14.76
N ARG A 226 -7.52 -8.02 -13.71
CA ARG A 226 -8.22 -9.32 -13.78
C ARG A 226 -9.34 -9.32 -14.81
N GLY A 227 -9.93 -8.16 -15.09
CA GLY A 227 -10.94 -7.95 -16.13
C GLY A 227 -10.38 -7.88 -17.56
N PHE A 228 -9.06 -7.81 -17.75
CA PHE A 228 -8.47 -7.79 -19.09
C PHE A 228 -8.55 -9.18 -19.75
N PRO A 229 -8.72 -9.23 -21.09
CA PRO A 229 -8.75 -10.50 -21.81
C PRO A 229 -7.39 -11.20 -21.77
N GLU A 230 -7.38 -12.49 -22.06
CA GLU A 230 -6.17 -13.30 -22.17
C GLU A 230 -5.54 -13.19 -23.56
N VAL A 231 -4.22 -13.27 -23.64
CA VAL A 231 -3.48 -13.49 -24.89
C VAL A 231 -3.63 -14.97 -25.24
N ASP A 232 -4.17 -15.32 -26.41
CA ASP A 232 -4.29 -16.73 -26.79
C ASP A 232 -2.92 -17.31 -27.20
N GLU A 233 -2.27 -17.98 -26.25
CA GLU A 233 -0.99 -18.68 -26.44
C GLU A 233 -1.18 -20.21 -26.51
N GLY A 234 -2.42 -20.68 -26.61
CA GLY A 234 -2.75 -22.10 -26.70
C GLY A 234 -2.60 -22.88 -25.39
N VAL A 235 -2.56 -22.23 -24.24
CA VAL A 235 -2.54 -22.91 -22.92
C VAL A 235 -3.95 -23.31 -22.52
N GLU A 236 -4.17 -24.61 -22.35
CA GLU A 236 -5.42 -25.12 -21.77
C GLU A 236 -5.44 -24.90 -20.26
N SER A 237 -6.56 -24.39 -19.74
CA SER A 237 -6.73 -24.19 -18.31
C SER A 237 -6.78 -25.53 -17.57
N GLY A 238 -5.89 -25.71 -16.60
CA GLY A 238 -5.79 -26.98 -15.86
C GLY A 238 -4.94 -26.88 -14.60
N PRO A 239 -4.74 -28.00 -13.88
CA PRO A 239 -3.82 -28.06 -12.74
C PRO A 239 -2.39 -27.69 -13.15
N VAL A 240 -1.67 -27.04 -12.24
CA VAL A 240 -0.24 -26.75 -12.43
C VAL A 240 0.56 -27.91 -11.83
N GLU A 241 1.30 -28.64 -12.66
CA GLU A 241 2.21 -29.69 -12.22
C GLU A 241 3.58 -29.09 -11.88
N LEU A 242 4.11 -29.45 -10.71
CA LEU A 242 5.45 -29.08 -10.26
C LEU A 242 6.50 -30.06 -10.79
N VAL A 243 7.78 -29.68 -10.72
CA VAL A 243 8.91 -30.50 -11.22
C VAL A 243 8.98 -31.87 -10.54
N ASP A 244 8.50 -31.98 -9.30
CA ASP A 244 8.45 -33.25 -8.55
C ASP A 244 7.22 -34.12 -8.89
N GLY A 245 6.37 -33.68 -9.83
CA GLY A 245 5.13 -34.35 -10.25
C GLY A 245 3.93 -34.11 -9.32
N SER A 246 4.09 -33.31 -8.27
CA SER A 246 2.97 -32.89 -7.43
C SER A 246 2.17 -31.75 -8.09
N LEU A 247 0.95 -31.51 -7.61
CA LEU A 247 0.11 -30.41 -8.11
C LEU A 247 0.23 -29.19 -7.19
N LEU A 248 0.34 -28.00 -7.77
CA LEU A 248 0.30 -26.75 -7.01
C LEU A 248 -1.15 -26.40 -6.64
N GLU A 249 -1.51 -26.65 -5.39
CA GLU A 249 -2.83 -26.29 -4.88
C GLU A 249 -3.06 -24.77 -4.89
N GLY A 250 -4.27 -24.35 -5.26
CA GLY A 250 -4.65 -22.93 -5.27
C GLY A 250 -4.21 -22.15 -6.52
N ALA A 251 -3.61 -22.80 -7.52
CA ALA A 251 -3.26 -22.20 -8.80
C ALA A 251 -3.77 -23.02 -9.99
N VAL A 252 -3.92 -22.37 -11.14
CA VAL A 252 -4.27 -22.99 -12.43
C VAL A 252 -3.33 -22.52 -13.52
N ALA A 253 -2.97 -23.41 -14.44
CA ALA A 253 -2.29 -23.05 -15.67
C ALA A 253 -3.26 -22.19 -16.48
N ALA A 254 -2.79 -21.05 -16.99
CA ALA A 254 -3.60 -20.17 -17.81
C ALA A 254 -2.74 -19.36 -18.77
N ASN A 255 -3.37 -18.78 -19.79
CA ASN A 255 -2.70 -17.80 -20.63
C ASN A 255 -2.52 -16.47 -19.88
N PRO A 256 -1.45 -15.70 -20.12
CA PRO A 256 -1.32 -14.36 -19.54
C PRO A 256 -2.41 -13.40 -20.02
N ARG A 257 -2.75 -12.41 -19.20
CA ARG A 257 -3.64 -11.32 -19.65
C ARG A 257 -2.94 -10.33 -20.55
N ILE A 258 -3.68 -9.66 -21.43
CA ILE A 258 -3.14 -8.54 -22.22
C ILE A 258 -2.71 -7.40 -21.30
N GLY A 259 -1.82 -6.54 -21.79
CA GLY A 259 -1.44 -5.29 -21.12
C GLY A 259 -2.27 -4.13 -21.64
N GLY A 260 -2.15 -2.96 -21.03
CA GLY A 260 -2.90 -1.78 -21.46
C GLY A 260 -3.00 -0.68 -20.41
N PRO A 261 -3.74 0.40 -20.71
CA PRO A 261 -4.07 1.41 -19.71
C PRO A 261 -5.00 0.82 -18.65
N ILE A 262 -4.59 0.91 -17.38
CA ILE A 262 -5.45 0.60 -16.23
C ILE A 262 -6.47 1.73 -16.05
N TRP A 263 -6.03 2.97 -16.27
CA TRP A 263 -6.88 4.12 -16.51
C TRP A 263 -6.15 5.15 -17.39
N MET A 264 -6.94 5.99 -18.06
CA MET A 264 -6.44 7.12 -18.83
C MET A 264 -7.38 8.32 -18.72
N GLY A 265 -6.81 9.47 -18.35
CA GLY A 265 -7.54 10.71 -18.25
C GLY A 265 -8.26 10.91 -16.92
N ALA A 266 -8.72 12.13 -16.70
CA ALA A 266 -9.29 12.58 -15.43
C ALA A 266 -10.64 11.90 -15.09
N ALA A 267 -11.43 11.53 -16.09
CA ALA A 267 -12.72 10.87 -15.88
C ALA A 267 -12.54 9.47 -15.29
N GLU A 268 -11.77 8.60 -15.96
CA GLU A 268 -11.48 7.25 -15.47
C GLU A 268 -10.73 7.28 -14.14
N ALA A 269 -9.77 8.20 -13.98
CA ALA A 269 -9.06 8.35 -12.71
C ALA A 269 -10.00 8.71 -11.54
N ALA A 270 -11.01 9.56 -11.77
CA ALA A 270 -12.00 9.90 -10.75
C ALA A 270 -12.88 8.69 -10.38
N GLU A 271 -13.24 7.85 -11.35
CA GLU A 271 -13.92 6.58 -11.10
C GLU A 271 -13.04 5.65 -10.25
N LYS A 272 -11.75 5.53 -10.58
CA LYS A 272 -10.79 4.72 -9.81
C LYS A 272 -10.53 5.26 -8.40
N VAL A 273 -10.61 6.57 -8.18
CA VAL A 273 -10.62 7.15 -6.82
C VAL A 273 -11.86 6.66 -6.04
N ALA A 274 -13.05 6.70 -6.64
CA ALA A 274 -14.27 6.24 -5.98
C ALA A 274 -14.23 4.72 -5.68
N GLU A 275 -13.72 3.92 -6.62
CA GLU A 275 -13.46 2.49 -6.43
C GLU A 275 -12.43 2.25 -5.31
N THR A 276 -11.39 3.08 -5.22
CA THR A 276 -10.37 2.99 -4.16
C THR A 276 -10.97 3.26 -2.79
N VAL A 277 -11.87 4.25 -2.69
CA VAL A 277 -12.61 4.51 -1.45
C VAL A 277 -13.53 3.35 -1.08
N ALA A 278 -14.16 2.70 -2.05
CA ALA A 278 -14.96 1.51 -1.80
C ALA A 278 -14.09 0.32 -1.38
N ALA A 279 -12.93 0.10 -2.00
CA ALA A 279 -11.99 -0.96 -1.66
C ALA A 279 -11.40 -0.78 -0.25
N ALA A 280 -11.13 0.46 0.18
CA ALA A 280 -10.69 0.77 1.54
C ALA A 280 -11.72 0.39 2.61
N ASP A 281 -13.01 0.30 2.26
CA ASP A 281 -14.03 -0.24 3.16
C ASP A 281 -13.86 -1.74 3.38
N ALA A 282 -13.57 -2.47 2.31
CA ALA A 282 -13.38 -3.92 2.36
C ALA A 282 -12.06 -4.31 3.03
N THR A 283 -10.97 -3.59 2.75
CA THR A 283 -9.63 -3.90 3.26
C THR A 283 -9.34 -3.27 4.63
N GLY A 284 -9.92 -2.11 4.92
CA GLY A 284 -9.56 -1.30 6.10
C GLY A 284 -10.74 -0.84 6.94
N GLN A 285 -11.95 -1.38 6.70
CA GLN A 285 -13.17 -1.04 7.46
C GLN A 285 -13.47 0.47 7.47
N LEU A 286 -13.15 1.17 6.37
CA LEU A 286 -13.22 2.62 6.28
C LEU A 286 -14.55 3.19 6.80
N ARG A 287 -15.72 2.65 6.41
CA ARG A 287 -17.01 3.17 6.89
C ARG A 287 -17.18 2.97 8.39
N GLY A 288 -16.76 1.82 8.92
CA GLY A 288 -16.73 1.57 10.35
C GLY A 288 -15.91 2.61 11.12
N ILE A 289 -14.73 2.95 10.59
CA ILE A 289 -13.87 4.01 11.16
C ILE A 289 -14.56 5.37 11.07
N LEU A 290 -15.09 5.74 9.90
CA LEU A 290 -15.77 7.03 9.70
C LEU A 290 -16.97 7.18 10.64
N ASP A 291 -17.78 6.14 10.79
CA ASP A 291 -18.97 6.16 11.64
C ASP A 291 -18.59 6.23 13.12
N ALA A 292 -17.55 5.50 13.53
CA ALA A 292 -16.99 5.57 14.88
C ALA A 292 -16.52 6.98 15.22
N VAL A 293 -15.71 7.60 14.35
CA VAL A 293 -15.20 8.95 14.57
C VAL A 293 -16.35 9.96 14.58
N LYS A 294 -17.21 9.97 13.55
CA LYS A 294 -18.33 10.92 13.43
C LYS A 294 -19.30 10.85 14.62
N SER A 295 -19.49 9.66 15.20
CA SER A 295 -20.38 9.45 16.35
C SER A 295 -19.78 9.87 17.68
N ASN A 296 -18.45 9.95 17.78
CA ASN A 296 -17.73 10.24 19.03
C ASN A 296 -16.93 11.55 18.97
N ARG A 297 -17.23 12.43 18.00
CA ARG A 297 -16.54 13.71 17.88
C ARG A 297 -16.63 14.54 19.16
N VAL A 298 -15.54 15.23 19.47
CA VAL A 298 -15.42 16.19 20.55
C VAL A 298 -15.18 17.59 20.00
N GLN A 299 -15.28 18.61 20.86
CA GLN A 299 -15.08 20.01 20.45
C GLN A 299 -13.69 20.25 19.82
N ASP A 300 -12.67 19.55 20.30
CA ASP A 300 -11.28 19.68 19.84
C ASP A 300 -11.04 19.11 18.43
N ASP A 301 -11.96 18.30 17.90
CA ASP A 301 -11.91 17.81 16.52
C ASP A 301 -12.24 18.91 15.50
N PHE A 302 -12.82 20.03 15.95
CA PHE A 302 -13.20 21.13 15.09
C PHE A 302 -12.16 22.24 15.09
N SER A 303 -11.99 22.86 13.93
CA SER A 303 -11.25 24.11 13.84
C SER A 303 -12.03 25.25 14.52
N PRO A 304 -11.36 26.37 14.85
CA PRO A 304 -12.04 27.57 15.31
C PRO A 304 -13.01 28.18 14.30
N ARG A 305 -12.98 27.76 13.03
CA ARG A 305 -13.83 28.29 11.96
C ARG A 305 -15.25 27.74 12.06
N TRP A 306 -16.21 28.55 11.67
CA TRP A 306 -17.59 28.09 11.51
C TRP A 306 -17.68 27.08 10.36
N SER A 307 -18.46 26.03 10.56
CA SER A 307 -18.77 25.01 9.54
C SER A 307 -20.09 24.32 9.87
N PHE A 308 -20.76 23.77 8.87
CA PHE A 308 -21.98 22.99 9.06
C PHE A 308 -21.78 21.81 10.03
N ALA A 309 -20.66 21.09 9.90
CA ALA A 309 -20.35 19.97 10.80
C ALA A 309 -20.20 20.41 12.27
N ARG A 310 -19.60 21.58 12.52
CA ARG A 310 -19.46 22.13 13.87
C ARG A 310 -20.80 22.61 14.42
N GLU A 311 -21.59 23.30 13.60
CA GLU A 311 -22.92 23.75 14.00
C GLU A 311 -23.83 22.55 14.35
N ASP A 312 -23.82 21.50 13.54
CA ASP A 312 -24.58 20.27 13.80
C ASP A 312 -24.12 19.59 15.09
N PHE A 313 -22.82 19.56 15.36
CA PHE A 313 -22.27 19.06 16.62
C PHE A 313 -22.75 19.88 17.81
N GLU A 314 -22.64 21.22 17.75
CA GLU A 314 -23.07 22.12 18.82
C GLU A 314 -24.59 21.98 19.06
N ARG A 315 -25.40 21.88 18.01
CA ARG A 315 -26.85 21.62 18.10
C ARG A 315 -27.17 20.31 18.81
N ARG A 316 -26.41 19.24 18.53
CA ARG A 316 -26.56 17.93 19.20
C ARG A 316 -26.14 18.00 20.67
N LEU A 317 -25.01 18.63 20.96
CA LEU A 317 -24.45 18.75 22.31
C LEU A 317 -25.35 19.58 23.23
N TYR A 318 -25.84 20.72 22.75
CA TYR A 318 -26.71 21.62 23.51
C TYR A 318 -28.21 21.23 23.46
N SER A 319 -28.54 20.08 22.86
CA SER A 319 -29.89 19.52 22.98
C SER A 319 -30.12 19.02 24.41
N LYS A 320 -31.30 19.31 24.98
CA LYS A 320 -31.62 19.14 26.42
C LYS A 320 -31.57 17.68 26.95
N ARG A 321 -31.08 16.67 26.20
CA ARG A 321 -31.17 15.23 26.54
C ARG A 321 -29.99 14.34 26.10
N SER A 322 -28.81 14.86 25.75
CA SER A 322 -27.69 13.99 25.34
C SER A 322 -26.96 13.37 26.56
N LYS A 323 -26.97 12.04 26.66
CA LYS A 323 -26.10 11.27 27.57
C LYS A 323 -24.84 10.88 26.79
N VAL A 324 -23.66 11.28 27.26
CA VAL A 324 -22.36 10.91 26.67
C VAL A 324 -22.12 9.41 26.92
N SER A 325 -21.81 8.64 25.87
CA SER A 325 -21.33 7.26 26.00
C SER A 325 -20.01 7.14 25.26
N VAL A 326 -18.97 6.67 25.95
CA VAL A 326 -17.64 6.41 25.37
C VAL A 326 -17.63 4.99 24.80
N LYS A 327 -17.29 4.83 23.51
CA LYS A 327 -17.03 3.53 22.88
C LYS A 327 -15.61 3.51 22.34
N PHE A 328 -14.84 2.50 22.74
CA PHE A 328 -13.55 2.22 22.13
C PHE A 328 -13.78 1.40 20.86
N VAL A 329 -13.15 1.80 19.76
CA VAL A 329 -13.11 1.03 18.50
C VAL A 329 -11.66 0.65 18.27
N GLU A 330 -11.40 -0.65 18.35
CA GLU A 330 -10.09 -1.24 18.09
C GLU A 330 -9.96 -1.42 16.57
N LEU A 331 -8.92 -0.85 15.97
CA LEU A 331 -8.59 -1.04 14.56
C LEU A 331 -7.97 -2.43 14.41
N THR A 332 -8.77 -3.43 14.05
CA THR A 332 -8.23 -4.73 13.63
C THR A 332 -7.59 -4.60 12.26
N ASP A 333 -6.32 -4.97 12.19
CA ASP A 333 -5.53 -5.25 10.98
C ASP A 333 -5.51 -4.16 9.90
N THR A 334 -4.83 -3.05 10.18
CA THR A 334 -4.09 -2.41 9.08
C THR A 334 -2.91 -3.32 8.76
N ILE A 335 -2.90 -3.99 7.60
CA ILE A 335 -1.67 -4.56 7.03
C ILE A 335 -0.71 -3.37 6.91
N PRO A 336 0.33 -3.26 7.75
CA PRO A 336 1.19 -2.11 7.66
C PRO A 336 1.98 -2.26 6.36
N VAL A 337 2.23 -1.16 5.66
CA VAL A 337 3.27 -1.15 4.64
C VAL A 337 4.59 -1.21 5.41
N GLN A 338 5.04 -2.44 5.67
CA GLN A 338 6.20 -2.74 6.49
C GLN A 338 7.46 -2.51 5.66
N GLY A 339 8.36 -1.64 6.15
CA GLY A 339 9.74 -1.65 5.67
C GLY A 339 10.43 -2.99 6.04
N PRO A 340 11.48 -3.42 5.30
CA PRO A 340 12.22 -4.66 5.57
C PRO A 340 12.74 -4.80 7.01
N ASP A 341 12.99 -3.68 7.67
CA ASP A 341 13.42 -3.65 9.06
C ASP A 341 12.27 -4.00 10.02
N SER A 342 11.02 -3.71 9.66
CA SER A 342 9.89 -3.77 10.60
C SER A 342 9.38 -5.18 10.87
N GLU A 343 9.50 -6.13 9.93
CA GLU A 343 9.09 -7.52 10.16
C GLU A 343 10.19 -8.36 10.82
N VAL A 344 11.45 -8.10 10.47
CA VAL A 344 12.62 -8.73 11.11
C VAL A 344 12.78 -8.21 12.53
N ILE A 345 12.73 -6.89 12.73
CA ILE A 345 12.74 -6.27 14.06
C ILE A 345 11.45 -6.61 14.81
N GLY A 346 10.27 -6.59 14.18
CA GLY A 346 9.00 -6.93 14.83
C GLY A 346 8.94 -8.38 15.35
N LYS A 347 9.41 -9.36 14.58
CA LYS A 347 9.51 -10.76 15.02
C LYS A 347 10.65 -10.98 16.04
N LEU A 348 11.81 -10.31 15.90
CA LEU A 348 12.88 -10.34 16.90
C LEU A 348 12.46 -9.73 18.24
N ILE A 349 11.86 -8.53 18.19
CA ILE A 349 11.31 -7.82 19.33
C ILE A 349 10.20 -8.62 20.02
N THR A 350 9.29 -9.22 19.25
CA THR A 350 8.20 -10.01 19.82
C THR A 350 8.75 -11.26 20.49
N ASN A 351 9.75 -11.92 19.89
CA ASN A 351 10.41 -13.08 20.50
C ASN A 351 11.22 -12.71 21.76
N ASP A 352 11.93 -11.58 21.75
CA ASP A 352 12.68 -11.07 22.90
C ASP A 352 11.75 -10.64 24.05
N PHE A 353 10.62 -10.02 23.72
CA PHE A 353 9.57 -9.68 24.68
C PHE A 353 8.89 -10.94 25.24
N LEU A 354 8.54 -11.91 24.38
CA LEU A 354 7.96 -13.18 24.82
C LEU A 354 8.90 -13.96 25.75
N ALA A 355 10.21 -13.91 25.51
CA ALA A 355 11.23 -14.53 26.35
C ALA A 355 11.34 -13.87 27.75
N MET A 356 10.90 -12.61 27.90
CA MET A 356 10.85 -11.90 29.17
C MET A 356 9.59 -12.21 30.00
N LEU A 357 8.52 -12.69 29.37
CA LEU A 357 7.26 -12.98 30.05
C LEU A 357 7.31 -14.30 30.82
N ASP A 358 6.57 -14.39 31.92
CA ASP A 358 6.34 -15.68 32.58
C ASP A 358 5.47 -16.58 31.69
N GLY A 359 5.61 -17.91 31.80
CA GLY A 359 4.97 -18.85 30.88
C GLY A 359 3.44 -18.67 30.75
N ARG A 360 2.76 -18.22 31.80
CA ARG A 360 1.31 -17.95 31.74
C ARG A 360 0.97 -16.62 31.08
N ASN A 361 1.85 -15.63 31.14
CA ASN A 361 1.72 -14.38 30.39
C ASN A 361 2.07 -14.60 28.91
N GLN A 362 3.07 -15.44 28.64
CA GLN A 362 3.43 -15.85 27.28
C GLN A 362 2.25 -16.54 26.58
N GLU A 363 1.60 -17.50 27.24
CA GLU A 363 0.38 -18.17 26.75
C GLU A 363 -0.74 -17.17 26.42
N ILE A 364 -0.93 -16.13 27.24
CA ILE A 364 -1.92 -15.07 26.97
C ILE A 364 -1.55 -14.27 25.72
N VAL A 365 -0.28 -13.89 25.55
CA VAL A 365 0.18 -13.15 24.36
C VAL A 365 0.07 -14.01 23.11
N VAL A 366 0.38 -15.30 23.18
CA VAL A 366 0.21 -16.24 22.07
C VAL A 366 -1.27 -16.35 21.66
N LEU A 367 -2.19 -16.45 22.63
CA LEU A 367 -3.63 -16.50 22.35
C LEU A 367 -4.15 -15.20 21.71
N LEU A 368 -3.67 -14.04 22.18
CA LEU A 368 -3.97 -12.76 21.56
C LEU A 368 -3.43 -12.69 20.13
N ASN A 369 -2.19 -13.15 19.91
CA ASN A 369 -1.57 -13.19 18.59
C ASN A 369 -2.25 -14.17 17.63
N SER A 370 -2.89 -15.22 18.16
CA SER A 370 -3.73 -16.14 17.37
C SER A 370 -5.17 -15.66 17.17
N GLY A 371 -5.49 -14.41 17.53
CA GLY A 371 -6.79 -13.78 17.31
C GLY A 371 -7.83 -14.00 18.41
N VAL A 372 -7.47 -14.62 19.54
CA VAL A 372 -8.38 -14.79 20.69
C VAL A 372 -8.31 -13.56 21.59
N THR A 373 -9.23 -12.61 21.40
CA THR A 373 -9.21 -11.29 22.07
C THR A 373 -10.15 -11.19 23.28
N SER A 374 -11.09 -12.12 23.42
CA SER A 374 -12.05 -12.14 24.52
C SER A 374 -11.39 -12.61 25.83
N ARG A 375 -11.37 -11.75 26.86
CA ARG A 375 -10.84 -12.10 28.19
C ARG A 375 -11.54 -13.30 28.82
N THR A 376 -12.81 -13.49 28.51
CA THR A 376 -13.61 -14.64 28.98
C THR A 376 -13.19 -15.93 28.27
N GLU A 377 -12.92 -15.83 26.97
CA GLU A 377 -12.48 -16.95 26.14
C GLU A 377 -11.04 -17.38 26.49
N ILE A 378 -10.14 -16.41 26.67
CA ILE A 378 -8.78 -16.66 27.19
C ILE A 378 -8.84 -17.31 28.57
N ALA A 379 -9.74 -16.84 29.45
CA ALA A 379 -9.91 -17.44 30.78
C ALA A 379 -10.37 -18.89 30.70
N GLN A 380 -11.27 -19.20 29.76
CA GLN A 380 -11.76 -20.56 29.55
C GLN A 380 -10.68 -21.48 28.97
N ILE A 381 -9.91 -21.00 27.97
CA ILE A 381 -8.81 -21.75 27.34
C ILE A 381 -7.70 -22.06 28.35
N LEU A 382 -7.35 -21.09 29.20
CA LEU A 382 -6.28 -21.23 30.19
C LEU A 382 -6.75 -21.80 31.55
N GLY A 383 -8.01 -22.21 31.65
CA GLY A 383 -8.56 -22.86 32.86
C GLY A 383 -8.68 -21.93 34.08
N TYR A 384 -8.82 -20.63 33.89
CA TYR A 384 -9.08 -19.68 34.97
C TYR A 384 -10.54 -19.72 35.41
N ALA A 385 -10.78 -19.63 36.73
CA ALA A 385 -12.13 -19.61 37.29
C ALA A 385 -12.93 -18.34 36.93
N ASN A 386 -12.27 -17.25 36.55
CA ASN A 386 -12.91 -16.00 36.10
C ASN A 386 -11.96 -15.15 35.23
N HIS A 387 -12.52 -14.20 34.47
CA HIS A 387 -11.78 -13.27 33.60
C HIS A 387 -10.98 -12.20 34.36
N SER A 388 -11.16 -12.09 35.68
CA SER A 388 -10.43 -11.13 36.51
C SER A 388 -8.95 -11.50 36.63
N ALA A 389 -8.61 -12.79 36.60
CA ALA A 389 -7.23 -13.26 36.59
C ALA A 389 -6.51 -12.89 35.28
N VAL A 390 -7.21 -13.00 34.14
CA VAL A 390 -6.70 -12.60 32.82
C VAL A 390 -6.51 -11.08 32.76
N SER A 391 -7.48 -10.29 33.25
CA SER A 391 -7.35 -8.82 33.28
C SER A 391 -6.09 -8.36 34.03
N LYS A 392 -5.83 -8.92 35.23
CA LYS A 392 -4.62 -8.58 36.00
C LYS A 392 -3.32 -8.95 35.29
N ARG A 393 -3.31 -10.04 34.54
CA ARG A 393 -2.13 -10.46 33.77
C ARG A 393 -1.92 -9.58 32.55
N LEU A 394 -2.98 -9.18 31.86
CA LEU A 394 -2.91 -8.21 30.76
C LEU A 394 -2.37 -6.86 31.23
N ASP A 395 -2.81 -6.37 32.40
CA ASP A 395 -2.28 -5.14 32.98
C ASP A 395 -0.78 -5.25 33.27
N ARG A 396 -0.33 -6.40 33.77
CA ARG A 396 1.09 -6.68 34.00
C ARG A 396 1.89 -6.79 32.70
N ILE A 397 1.36 -7.49 31.69
CA ILE A 397 1.98 -7.60 30.36
C ILE A 397 2.14 -6.21 29.73
N ARG A 398 1.12 -5.35 29.85
CA ARG A 398 1.17 -3.96 29.35
C ARG A 398 2.24 -3.14 30.06
N GLN A 399 2.34 -3.27 31.38
CA GLN A 399 3.39 -2.59 32.13
C GLN A 399 4.78 -3.07 31.71
N GLN A 400 4.97 -4.39 31.56
CA GLN A 400 6.23 -4.96 31.09
C GLN A 400 6.55 -4.54 29.64
N ALA A 401 5.54 -4.41 28.79
CA ALA A 401 5.71 -3.91 27.43
C ALA A 401 6.11 -2.43 27.44
N ALA A 402 5.46 -1.60 28.25
CA ALA A 402 5.81 -0.18 28.39
C ALA A 402 7.27 0.00 28.85
N GLU A 403 7.69 -0.75 29.85
CA GLU A 403 9.07 -0.76 30.36
C GLU A 403 10.07 -1.29 29.30
N PHE A 404 9.72 -2.37 28.59
CA PHE A 404 10.59 -2.98 27.58
C PHE A 404 10.77 -2.10 26.33
N PHE A 405 9.71 -1.38 25.94
CA PHE A 405 9.70 -0.52 24.76
C PHE A 405 10.04 0.94 25.04
N GLY A 406 10.28 1.31 26.30
CA GLY A 406 10.56 2.70 26.69
C GLY A 406 9.38 3.64 26.43
N LEU A 407 8.16 3.13 26.56
CA LEU A 407 6.91 3.86 26.36
C LEU A 407 6.42 4.42 27.72
N ASP A 408 7.18 5.35 28.30
CA ASP A 408 6.77 6.14 29.47
C ASP A 408 6.15 7.48 29.08
#